data_AF-A0A7W9X7G3-F1
#
_entry.id   AF-A0A7W9X7G3-F1
#
_cell.length_a   1.000
_cell.length_b   1.000
_cell.length_c   1.000
_cell.angle_alpha   90.00
_cell.angle_beta   90.00
_cell.angle_gamma   90.00
#
_symmetry.space_group_name_H-M   'P 1'
#
loop_
_entity.id
_entity.type
_entity.pdbx_description
1 polymer ?
#
loop_
_entity_poly.entity_id
_entity_poly.type
_entity_poly.pdbx_seq_one_letter_code
_entity_poly.pdbx_strand_id
1 'polypeptide(L)'
;MPLLLEFKLGGSDVKLGEIDGCEFWMSKDQFEYWQHTQLTIGITQGRGSSFSIEIPTGFRFMIHSRMFSDDELGELEPVSFLED
;
A
#
# COMPACT_ATOMS: atom_id res chain seq x y z
N MET A 1 -4.20 -21.04 -17.68
CA MET A 1 -4.45 -20.47 -16.34
C MET A 1 -3.19 -19.73 -15.95
N PRO A 2 -3.14 -18.39 -16.01
CA PRO A 2 -1.97 -17.69 -15.49
C PRO A 2 -1.92 -17.98 -13.98
N LEU A 3 -0.76 -18.41 -13.51
CA LEU A 3 -0.47 -18.55 -12.09
C LEU A 3 -0.76 -17.18 -11.45
N LEU A 4 -1.83 -17.08 -10.66
CA LEU A 4 -1.94 -15.97 -9.73
C LEU A 4 -0.68 -16.04 -8.87
N LEU A 5 0.15 -15.02 -8.94
CA LEU A 5 1.20 -14.80 -7.97
C LEU A 5 0.50 -14.72 -6.61
N GLU A 6 0.54 -15.78 -5.81
CA GLU A 6 0.04 -15.72 -4.44
C GLU A 6 0.91 -14.71 -3.70
N PHE A 7 0.34 -13.55 -3.41
CA PHE A 7 0.96 -12.59 -2.51
C PHE A 7 0.91 -13.19 -1.10
N LYS A 8 2.04 -13.70 -0.65
CA LYS A 8 2.19 -14.28 0.68
C LYS A 8 2.59 -13.18 1.64
N LEU A 9 1.70 -12.88 2.57
CA LEU A 9 2.01 -12.08 3.73
C LEU A 9 2.82 -12.90 4.74
N GLY A 10 3.72 -12.24 5.47
CA GLY A 10 4.45 -12.85 6.58
C GLY A 10 4.76 -11.86 7.69
N GLY A 11 5.56 -12.29 8.66
CA GLY A 11 5.99 -11.47 9.79
C GLY A 11 6.80 -10.22 9.42
N SER A 12 7.11 -9.99 8.14
CA SER A 12 7.79 -8.79 7.64
C SER A 12 6.85 -7.75 7.01
N ASP A 13 5.54 -7.98 7.06
CA ASP A 13 4.53 -7.08 6.49
C ASP A 13 3.74 -6.34 7.58
N VAL A 14 3.31 -5.13 7.23
CA VAL A 14 2.54 -4.22 8.07
C VAL A 14 1.24 -3.88 7.35
N LYS A 15 0.11 -4.10 8.01
CA LYS A 15 -1.21 -3.65 7.53
C LYS A 15 -1.40 -2.20 7.91
N LEU A 16 -1.47 -1.35 6.89
CA LEU A 16 -1.69 0.08 7.07
C LEU A 16 -3.18 0.40 7.24
N GLY A 17 -4.06 -0.42 6.68
CA GLY A 17 -5.51 -0.21 6.74
C GLY A 17 -6.26 -0.96 5.64
N GLU A 18 -7.36 -0.38 5.21
CA GLU A 18 -8.24 -0.92 4.17
C GLU A 18 -8.65 0.17 3.17
N ILE A 19 -8.71 -0.19 1.90
CA ILE A 19 -9.20 0.66 0.81
C ILE A 19 -10.29 -0.14 0.08
N ASP A 20 -11.53 0.34 0.13
CA ASP A 20 -12.68 -0.30 -0.54
C ASP A 20 -12.83 -1.81 -0.23
N GLY A 21 -12.80 -2.20 1.04
CA GLY A 21 -12.91 -3.60 1.43
C GLY A 21 -11.62 -4.42 1.30
N CYS A 22 -10.55 -3.84 0.74
CA CYS A 22 -9.28 -4.52 0.47
C CYS A 22 -8.19 -4.07 1.43
N GLU A 23 -7.53 -5.01 2.08
CA GLU A 23 -6.41 -4.71 2.97
C GLU A 23 -5.22 -4.11 2.20
N PHE A 24 -4.60 -3.08 2.79
CA PHE A 24 -3.42 -2.44 2.24
C PHE A 24 -2.20 -2.74 3.10
N TRP A 25 -1.19 -3.36 2.48
CA TRP A 25 0.00 -3.89 3.14
C TRP A 25 1.27 -3.24 2.60
N MET A 26 2.28 -3.11 3.46
CA MET A 26 3.62 -2.62 3.12
C MET A 26 4.66 -3.43 3.89
N SER A 27 5.85 -3.63 3.31
CA SER A 27 6.95 -4.24 4.06
C SER A 27 7.39 -3.34 5.23
N LYS A 28 7.83 -3.94 6.33
CA LYS A 28 8.33 -3.23 7.53
C LYS A 28 9.42 -2.21 7.18
N ASP A 29 10.38 -2.59 6.34
CA ASP A 29 11.47 -1.70 5.92
C ASP A 29 10.95 -0.46 5.19
N GLN A 30 9.97 -0.61 4.29
CA GLN A 30 9.38 0.55 3.62
C GLN A 30 8.54 1.39 4.58
N PHE A 31 7.82 0.75 5.50
CA PHE A 31 7.03 1.44 6.50
C PHE A 31 7.90 2.34 7.38
N GLU A 32 9.09 1.89 7.80
CA GLU A 32 10.01 2.69 8.60
C GLU A 32 10.33 4.05 7.94
N TYR A 33 10.51 4.05 6.61
CA TYR A 33 10.76 5.27 5.85
C TYR A 33 9.50 6.11 5.60
N TRP A 34 8.32 5.49 5.45
CA TRP A 34 7.11 6.16 4.95
C TRP A 34 6.06 6.44 6.02
N GLN A 35 6.22 5.95 7.26
CA GLN A 35 5.24 6.09 8.36
C GLN A 35 4.86 7.56 8.67
N HIS A 36 5.70 8.52 8.31
CA HIS A 36 5.45 9.96 8.49
C HIS A 36 4.77 10.62 7.28
N THR A 37 4.30 9.83 6.32
CA THR A 37 3.70 10.34 5.08
C THR A 37 2.26 9.88 4.91
N GLN A 38 1.40 10.80 4.49
CA GLN A 38 0.10 10.46 3.95
C GLN A 38 0.29 9.90 2.54
N LEU A 39 -0.22 8.69 2.31
CA LEU A 39 -0.25 8.05 1.00
C LEU A 39 -1.66 8.14 0.44
N THR A 40 -1.78 8.74 -0.75
CA THR A 40 -3.02 8.73 -1.53
C THR A 40 -2.86 7.80 -2.71
N ILE A 41 -3.72 6.80 -2.79
CA ILE A 41 -3.75 5.84 -3.90
C ILE A 41 -4.76 6.32 -4.93
N GLY A 42 -4.28 6.71 -6.10
CA GLY A 42 -5.08 7.12 -7.25
C GLY A 42 -5.06 6.08 -8.37
N ILE A 43 -6.01 6.21 -9.29
CA ILE A 43 -6.10 5.40 -10.52
C ILE A 43 -6.17 6.32 -11.73
N THR A 44 -5.48 5.96 -12.80
CA THR A 44 -5.55 6.67 -14.08
C THR A 44 -5.47 5.71 -15.25
N GLN A 45 -5.87 6.16 -16.44
CA GLN A 45 -5.71 5.39 -17.66
C GLN A 45 -4.23 5.31 -18.07
N GLY A 46 -3.80 4.14 -18.52
CA GLY A 46 -2.45 3.94 -19.02
C GLY A 46 -1.90 2.56 -18.73
N ARG A 47 -0.64 2.35 -19.11
CA ARG A 47 0.06 1.09 -18.88
C ARG A 47 0.51 1.00 -17.41
N GLY A 48 0.08 -0.05 -16.70
CA GLY A 48 0.57 -0.40 -15.37
C GLY A 48 2.09 -0.58 -15.30
N SER A 49 2.66 -0.49 -14.10
CA SER A 49 4.07 -0.83 -13.85
C SER A 49 4.31 -2.33 -14.10
N SER A 50 5.52 -2.74 -14.49
CA SER A 50 5.84 -4.11 -14.92
C SER A 50 5.48 -5.21 -13.92
N PHE A 51 5.35 -4.89 -12.62
CA PHE A 51 5.00 -5.85 -11.56
C PHE A 51 3.53 -5.78 -11.10
N SER A 52 2.74 -4.90 -11.72
CA SER A 52 1.35 -4.66 -11.31
C SER A 52 0.39 -5.64 -11.97
N ILE A 53 -0.60 -6.13 -11.24
CA ILE A 53 -1.57 -7.12 -11.75
C ILE A 53 -2.60 -6.46 -12.68
N GLU A 54 -2.85 -5.16 -12.53
CA GLU A 54 -3.84 -4.42 -13.32
C GLU A 54 -3.37 -4.06 -14.73
N ILE A 55 -2.14 -4.42 -15.14
CA ILE A 55 -1.60 -4.15 -16.49
C ILE A 55 -2.58 -4.47 -17.64
N PRO A 56 -3.30 -5.62 -17.68
CA PRO A 56 -4.21 -5.93 -18.79
C PRO A 56 -5.52 -5.14 -18.77
N THR A 57 -5.80 -4.36 -17.71
CA THR A 57 -7.05 -3.61 -17.56
C THR A 57 -7.05 -2.26 -18.29
N GLY A 58 -5.87 -1.77 -18.71
CA GLY A 58 -5.71 -0.43 -19.30
C GLY A 58 -5.70 0.71 -18.28
N PHE A 59 -5.67 0.39 -16.99
CA PHE A 59 -5.48 1.33 -15.88
C PHE A 59 -4.13 1.12 -15.20
N ARG A 60 -3.74 2.10 -14.37
CA ARG A 60 -2.58 2.03 -13.50
C ARG A 60 -2.81 2.77 -12.18
N PHE A 61 -2.25 2.24 -11.12
CA PHE A 61 -2.22 2.93 -9.82
C PHE A 61 -1.12 4.00 -9.76
N MET A 62 -1.40 5.04 -8.98
CA MET A 62 -0.48 6.14 -8.67
C MET A 62 -0.49 6.40 -7.18
N ILE A 63 0.70 6.50 -6.58
CA ILE A 63 0.86 6.88 -5.18
C ILE A 63 1.33 8.31 -5.15
N HIS A 64 0.59 9.16 -4.45
CA HIS A 64 1.02 10.49 -4.06
C HIS A 64 1.36 10.48 -2.59
N SER A 65 2.54 10.96 -2.23
CA SER A 65 2.97 11.09 -0.85
C SER A 65 3.14 12.56 -0.48
N ARG A 66 2.76 12.88 0.77
CA ARG A 66 3.13 14.13 1.44
C ARG A 66 3.45 13.83 2.89
N MET A 67 4.23 14.69 3.54
CA MET A 67 4.41 14.59 4.98
C MET A 67 3.08 14.88 5.70
N PHE A 68 2.84 14.16 6.80
CA PHE A 68 1.83 14.58 7.77
C PHE A 68 2.29 15.87 8.46
N SER A 69 1.32 16.68 8.85
CA SER A 69 1.53 17.76 9.83
C SER A 69 1.60 17.20 11.25
N ASP A 70 2.12 18.01 12.18
CA ASP A 70 2.23 17.61 13.59
C ASP A 70 0.88 17.28 14.23
N ASP A 71 -0.17 18.03 13.86
CA ASP A 71 -1.54 17.75 14.31
C ASP A 71 -2.05 16.39 13.79
N GLU A 72 -1.85 16.12 12.49
CA GLU A 72 -2.26 14.85 11.87
C GLU A 72 -1.51 13.64 12.46
N LEU A 73 -0.23 13.79 12.79
CA LEU A 73 0.55 12.75 13.44
C LEU A 73 -0.06 12.34 14.79
N GLY A 74 -0.67 13.28 15.51
CA GLY A 74 -1.34 13.03 16.79
C GLY A 74 -2.67 12.29 16.67
N GLU A 75 -3.25 12.22 15.47
CA GLU A 75 -4.55 11.61 15.20
C GLU A 75 -4.44 10.24 14.50
N LEU A 76 -3.22 9.78 14.19
CA LEU A 76 -3.03 8.51 13.47
C LEU A 76 -3.44 7.30 14.30
N GLU A 77 -4.16 6.38 13.65
CA GLU A 77 -4.44 5.07 14.20
C GLU A 77 -3.19 4.17 14.11
N PRO A 78 -3.01 3.25 15.08
CA PRO A 78 -1.91 2.30 15.02
C PRO A 78 -2.07 1.31 13.86
N VAL A 79 -0.97 1.01 13.18
CA VAL A 79 -0.90 -0.06 12.18
C VAL A 79 -0.88 -1.44 12.83
N SER A 80 -1.26 -2.47 12.07
CA SER A 80 -1.25 -3.85 12.55
C SER A 80 -0.08 -4.63 11.95
N PHE A 81 0.58 -5.46 12.75
CA PHE A 81 1.67 -6.33 12.31
C PHE A 81 1.19 -7.77 12.28
N LEU A 82 1.60 -8.55 11.28
CA LEU A 82 1.45 -10.00 11.35
C LEU A 82 2.45 -10.54 12.36
N GLU A 83 1.93 -11.28 13.35
CA GLU A 83 2.74 -12.12 14.21
C GLU A 83 3.25 -13.33 13.40
N ASP A 84 4.46 -13.79 13.70
CA ASP A 84 5.13 -14.93 13.06
C ASP A 84 4.50 -16.28 13.47
#